data_AF-A0A959SJ47-F1
#
_entry.id   AF-A0A959SJ47-F1
#
_cell.length_a   1.000
_cell.length_b   1.000
_cell.length_c   1.000
_cell.angle_alpha   90.00
_cell.angle_beta   90.00
_cell.angle_gamma   90.00
#
_symmetry.space_group_name_H-M   'P 1'
#
loop_
_entity.id
_entity.type
_entity.pdbx_description
1 polymer ?
#
loop_
_entity_poly.entity_id
_entity_poly.type
_entity_poly.pdbx_seq_one_letter_code
_entity_poly.pdbx_strand_id
1 'polypeptide(L)'
;MLHSLPHQTLSYAAVQAEWTNTLDRIQQRCLVQRAAEVVRPDKFAYITLDHDHEHMVADIERILFQNLLLRPLHRIVDRGTIEFQADWLWHWRQSVPWHCERSSSVNRLFPDAPERMYIYRYNLLLVE
;
A
#
# COMPACT_ATOMS: atom_id res chain seq x y z
N MET A 1 9.80 -20.46 -27.46
CA MET A 1 8.78 -19.41 -27.72
C MET A 1 7.77 -19.46 -26.59
N LEU A 2 7.92 -18.60 -25.58
CA LEU A 2 6.90 -18.44 -24.55
C LEU A 2 5.76 -17.63 -25.16
N HIS A 3 4.62 -18.26 -25.39
CA HIS A 3 3.39 -17.55 -25.70
C HIS A 3 3.02 -16.75 -24.45
N SER A 4 3.36 -15.46 -24.45
CA SER A 4 2.78 -14.49 -23.52
C SER A 4 1.27 -14.45 -23.79
N LEU A 5 0.51 -15.16 -22.96
CA LEU A 5 -0.93 -14.97 -22.88
C LEU A 5 -1.18 -13.47 -22.71
N PRO A 6 -2.10 -12.86 -23.47
CA PRO A 6 -2.43 -11.46 -23.27
C PRO A 6 -2.82 -11.29 -21.80
N HIS A 7 -2.06 -10.51 -21.04
CA HIS A 7 -2.39 -10.20 -19.66
C HIS A 7 -3.76 -9.54 -19.66
N GLN A 8 -4.79 -10.33 -19.34
CA GLN A 8 -6.16 -9.86 -19.34
C GLN A 8 -6.24 -8.77 -18.28
N THR A 9 -6.40 -7.53 -18.73
CA THR A 9 -6.47 -6.37 -17.86
C THR A 9 -7.76 -6.44 -17.06
N LEU A 10 -7.68 -6.25 -15.75
CA LEU A 10 -8.84 -6.28 -14.86
C LEU A 10 -9.72 -5.06 -15.12
N SER A 11 -11.03 -5.24 -14.91
CA SER A 11 -11.97 -4.13 -14.99
C SER A 11 -11.84 -3.21 -13.77
N TYR A 12 -12.21 -1.94 -13.93
CA TYR A 12 -12.29 -0.98 -12.83
C TYR A 12 -13.14 -1.49 -11.67
N ALA A 13 -14.26 -2.14 -11.98
CA ALA A 13 -15.17 -2.69 -10.98
C ALA A 13 -14.50 -3.80 -10.15
N ALA A 14 -13.68 -4.66 -10.76
CA ALA A 14 -12.96 -5.70 -10.04
C ALA A 14 -11.90 -5.12 -9.09
N VAL A 15 -11.11 -4.15 -9.56
CA VAL A 15 -10.09 -3.50 -8.71
C VAL A 15 -10.75 -2.68 -7.59
N GLN A 16 -11.84 -1.98 -7.88
CA GLN A 16 -12.60 -1.24 -6.88
C GLN A 16 -13.21 -2.17 -5.82
N ALA A 17 -13.79 -3.30 -6.21
CA ALA A 17 -14.36 -4.26 -5.27
C ALA A 17 -13.28 -4.83 -4.32
N GLU A 18 -12.12 -5.20 -4.86
CA GLU A 18 -10.99 -5.68 -4.04
C GLU A 18 -10.48 -4.58 -3.10
N TRP A 19 -10.46 -3.33 -3.56
CA TRP A 19 -10.09 -2.20 -2.70
C TRP A 19 -11.10 -1.97 -1.57
N THR A 20 -12.40 -1.97 -1.87
CA THR A 20 -13.46 -1.85 -0.85
C THR A 20 -13.33 -2.96 0.20
N ASN A 21 -13.15 -4.21 -0.23
CA ASN A 21 -12.93 -5.33 0.70
C ASN A 21 -11.66 -5.15 1.56
N THR A 22 -10.60 -4.58 0.99
CA THR A 22 -9.35 -4.29 1.72
C THR A 22 -9.59 -3.23 2.79
N LEU A 23 -10.30 -2.15 2.45
CA LEU A 23 -10.64 -1.08 3.39
C LEU A 23 -11.53 -1.58 4.52
N ASP A 24 -12.56 -2.38 4.23
CA ASP A 24 -13.45 -2.95 5.24
C ASP A 24 -12.66 -3.77 6.27
N ARG A 25 -11.69 -4.58 5.81
CA ARG A 25 -10.83 -5.38 6.68
C ARG A 25 -9.91 -4.53 7.56
N ILE A 26 -9.45 -3.37 7.07
CA ILE A 26 -8.64 -2.42 7.84
C ILE A 26 -9.52 -1.69 8.87
N GLN A 27 -10.73 -1.27 8.49
CA GLN A 27 -11.68 -0.60 9.37
C GLN A 27 -12.15 -1.49 10.54
N GLN A 28 -12.12 -2.81 10.37
CA GLN A 28 -12.31 -3.77 11.48
C GLN A 28 -11.17 -3.78 12.51
N ARG A 29 -10.03 -3.15 12.22
CA ARG A 29 -8.84 -3.09 13.10
C ARG A 29 -8.64 -1.72 13.72
N CYS A 30 -8.85 -0.66 12.95
CA CYS A 30 -8.66 0.71 13.42
C CYS A 30 -9.50 1.70 12.61
N LEU A 31 -9.64 2.92 13.12
CA LEU A 31 -10.30 3.98 12.39
C LEU A 31 -9.43 4.46 11.23
N VAL A 32 -9.96 4.35 10.01
CA VAL A 32 -9.38 4.95 8.81
C VAL A 32 -9.85 6.40 8.73
N GLN A 33 -8.93 7.36 8.84
CA GLN A 33 -9.27 8.79 8.75
C GLN A 33 -9.59 9.17 7.31
N ARG A 34 -8.77 8.71 6.36
CA ARG A 34 -8.92 8.99 4.93
C ARG A 34 -8.43 7.79 4.12
N ALA A 35 -9.04 7.57 2.97
CA ALA A 35 -8.57 6.59 1.99
C ALA A 35 -8.90 7.07 0.57
N ALA A 36 -8.28 6.47 -0.44
CA ALA A 36 -8.70 6.65 -1.81
C ALA A 36 -10.15 6.15 -1.98
N GLU A 37 -11.09 7.02 -2.34
CA GLU A 37 -12.50 6.63 -2.50
C GLU A 37 -12.72 5.83 -3.80
N VAL A 38 -11.97 6.18 -4.85
CA VAL A 38 -12.12 5.60 -6.19
C VAL A 38 -10.76 5.17 -6.73
N VAL A 39 -10.70 3.94 -7.25
CA VAL A 39 -9.54 3.39 -7.97
C VAL A 39 -9.42 4.04 -9.36
N ARG A 40 -8.23 4.53 -9.70
CA ARG A 40 -7.92 5.08 -11.03
C ARG A 40 -6.49 4.75 -11.47
N PRO A 41 -6.21 4.54 -12.77
CA PRO A 41 -4.85 4.22 -13.24
C PRO A 41 -3.86 5.37 -13.11
N ASP A 42 -4.35 6.61 -13.10
CA ASP A 42 -3.55 7.84 -13.06
C ASP A 42 -3.29 8.35 -11.63
N LYS A 43 -3.78 7.63 -10.61
CA LYS A 43 -3.66 8.05 -9.21
C LYS A 43 -3.20 6.91 -8.31
N PHE A 44 -2.41 7.25 -7.30
CA PHE A 44 -2.05 6.33 -6.24
C PHE A 44 -3.27 5.98 -5.37
N ALA A 45 -3.26 4.78 -4.81
CA ALA A 45 -4.04 4.45 -3.62
C ALA A 45 -3.37 5.08 -2.40
N TYR A 46 -4.18 5.48 -1.42
CA TYR A 46 -3.67 5.89 -0.12
C TYR A 46 -4.62 5.48 1.01
N ILE A 47 -4.06 5.33 2.21
CA ILE A 47 -4.78 5.20 3.48
C ILE A 47 -4.06 6.06 4.51
N THR A 48 -4.82 6.86 5.25
CA THR A 48 -4.35 7.63 6.39
C THR A 48 -5.03 7.12 7.66
N LEU A 49 -4.23 6.74 8.64
CA LEU A 49 -4.65 6.34 9.98
C LEU A 49 -4.22 7.42 10.98
N ASP A 50 -4.87 7.42 12.14
CA ASP A 50 -4.38 8.18 13.29
C ASP A 50 -3.05 7.60 13.81
N HIS A 51 -2.16 8.46 14.30
CA HIS A 51 -0.89 8.05 14.90
C HIS A 51 -1.07 7.10 16.09
N ASP A 52 -2.15 7.23 16.86
CA ASP A 52 -2.46 6.35 17.99
C ASP A 52 -2.60 4.87 17.59
N HIS A 53 -2.80 4.61 16.29
CA HIS A 53 -2.87 3.26 15.72
C HIS A 53 -1.51 2.72 15.24
N GLU A 54 -0.38 3.32 15.60
CA GLU A 54 0.96 2.84 15.17
C GLU A 54 1.20 1.36 15.52
N HIS A 55 0.70 0.91 16.68
CA HIS A 55 0.83 -0.47 17.12
C HIS A 55 0.12 -1.49 16.21
N MET A 56 -0.82 -1.05 15.36
CA MET A 56 -1.55 -1.89 14.40
C MET A 56 -0.87 -1.98 13.03
N VAL A 57 0.18 -1.20 12.80
CA VAL A 57 0.80 -1.03 11.48
C VAL A 57 1.21 -2.36 10.83
N ALA A 58 1.77 -3.30 11.58
CA ALA A 58 2.15 -4.61 11.04
C ALA A 58 0.94 -5.40 10.52
N ASP A 59 -0.20 -5.32 11.20
CA ASP A 59 -1.44 -5.96 10.74
C ASP A 59 -2.04 -5.27 9.52
N ILE A 60 -1.99 -3.94 9.47
CA ILE A 60 -2.44 -3.18 8.31
C ILE A 60 -1.57 -3.48 7.08
N GLU A 61 -0.25 -3.52 7.25
CA GLU A 61 0.68 -3.93 6.19
C GLU A 61 0.31 -5.32 5.67
N ARG A 62 0.09 -6.29 6.57
CA ARG A 62 -0.33 -7.63 6.17
C ARG A 62 -1.60 -7.61 5.31
N ILE A 63 -2.61 -6.83 5.68
CA ILE A 63 -3.84 -6.68 4.88
C ILE A 63 -3.55 -6.07 3.50
N LEU A 64 -2.76 -5.00 3.45
CA LEU A 64 -2.39 -4.32 2.21
C LEU A 64 -1.59 -5.23 1.26
N PHE A 65 -0.63 -6.00 1.78
CA PHE A 65 0.18 -6.89 0.95
C PHE A 65 -0.57 -8.15 0.48
N GLN A 66 -1.63 -8.55 1.20
CA GLN A 66 -2.55 -9.60 0.76
C GLN A 66 -3.44 -9.15 -0.40
N ASN A 67 -3.67 -7.85 -0.58
CA ASN A 67 -4.28 -7.34 -1.80
C ASN A 67 -3.26 -7.42 -2.94
N LEU A 68 -3.44 -8.41 -3.81
CA LEU A 68 -2.57 -8.68 -4.96
C LEU A 68 -2.83 -7.76 -6.16
N LEU A 69 -3.69 -6.75 -6.01
CA LEU A 69 -3.88 -5.66 -6.97
C LEU A 69 -3.25 -4.35 -6.46
N LEU A 70 -2.72 -4.35 -5.24
CA LEU A 70 -1.95 -3.25 -4.68
C LEU A 70 -0.47 -3.53 -4.71
N ARG A 71 0.28 -2.47 -5.02
CA ARG A 71 1.72 -2.37 -4.81
C ARG A 71 2.00 -1.24 -3.82
N PRO A 72 1.97 -1.49 -2.50
CA PRO A 72 2.50 -0.57 -1.49
C PRO A 72 3.87 0.01 -1.88
N LEU A 73 4.01 1.33 -1.82
CA LEU A 73 5.24 2.05 -2.21
C LEU A 73 6.01 2.48 -0.98
N HIS A 74 5.34 3.21 -0.09
CA HIS A 74 5.95 3.76 1.10
C HIS A 74 4.91 4.03 2.18
N ARG A 75 5.40 4.18 3.40
CA ARG A 75 4.64 4.59 4.58
C ARG A 75 5.29 5.82 5.19
N ILE A 76 4.49 6.83 5.47
CA ILE A 76 4.90 8.09 6.08
C ILE A 76 4.28 8.15 7.47
N VAL A 77 5.10 8.42 8.49
CA VAL A 77 4.65 8.66 9.85
C VAL A 77 4.92 10.12 10.17
N ASP A 78 3.85 10.84 10.47
CA ASP A 78 3.86 12.21 10.96
C ASP A 78 3.28 12.27 12.38
N ARG A 79 3.32 13.43 13.03
CA ARG A 79 2.92 13.64 14.44
C ARG A 79 1.50 13.20 14.76
N GLY A 80 0.58 13.28 13.80
CA GLY A 80 -0.84 12.93 13.99
C GLY A 80 -1.34 11.81 13.09
N THR A 81 -0.53 11.35 12.13
CA THR A 81 -1.03 10.43 11.10
C THR A 81 0.01 9.44 10.63
N ILE A 82 -0.48 8.29 10.17
CA ILE A 82 0.31 7.28 9.46
C ILE A 82 -0.34 7.11 8.08
N GLU A 83 0.38 7.46 7.03
CA GLU A 83 -0.09 7.34 5.66
C GLU A 83 0.63 6.22 4.91
N PHE A 84 -0.12 5.35 4.25
CA PHE A 84 0.37 4.37 3.30
C PHE A 84 0.02 4.83 1.89
N GLN A 85 0.99 4.79 0.98
CA GLN A 85 0.76 5.02 -0.44
C GLN A 85 1.06 3.77 -1.25
N ALA A 86 0.28 3.52 -2.30
CA ALA A 86 0.42 2.35 -3.16
C ALA A 86 0.02 2.63 -4.61
N ASP A 87 0.54 1.83 -5.54
CA ASP A 87 0.10 1.79 -6.93
C ASP A 87 -0.97 0.72 -7.16
N TRP A 88 -1.85 0.98 -8.13
CA TRP A 88 -2.80 0.00 -8.63
C TRP A 88 -2.18 -0.87 -9.71
N LEU A 89 -2.25 -2.19 -9.52
CA LEU A 89 -1.94 -3.16 -10.55
C LEU A 89 -3.24 -3.56 -11.24
N TRP A 90 -3.28 -3.34 -12.55
CA TRP A 90 -4.40 -3.72 -13.42
C TRP A 90 -4.34 -5.17 -13.89
N HIS A 91 -3.41 -5.93 -13.33
CA HIS A 91 -3.20 -7.34 -13.54
C HIS A 91 -2.91 -7.98 -12.18
N TRP A 92 -3.27 -9.25 -12.04
CA TRP A 92 -2.91 -10.00 -10.84
C TRP A 92 -1.39 -10.16 -10.75
N ARG A 93 -0.82 -9.83 -9.58
CA ARG A 93 0.53 -10.30 -9.22
C ARG A 93 0.45 -11.53 -8.33
N GLN A 94 1.53 -12.29 -8.29
CA GLN A 94 1.73 -13.27 -7.23
C GLN A 94 2.09 -12.58 -5.91
N SER A 95 1.90 -13.29 -4.80
CA SER A 95 2.50 -12.89 -3.53
C SER A 95 4.01 -13.05 -3.64
N VAL A 96 4.75 -12.00 -3.29
CA VAL A 96 6.22 -12.00 -3.30
C VAL A 96 6.72 -11.53 -1.94
N PRO A 97 7.86 -12.05 -1.46
CA PRO A 97 8.49 -11.53 -0.26
C PRO A 97 8.78 -10.04 -0.40
N TRP A 98 8.57 -9.32 0.70
CA TRP A 98 8.83 -7.90 0.78
C TRP A 98 9.56 -7.60 2.08
N HIS A 99 10.24 -6.47 2.10
CA HIS A 99 10.76 -5.89 3.32
C HIS A 99 10.55 -4.38 3.29
N CYS A 100 10.55 -3.79 4.48
CA CYS A 100 10.38 -2.36 4.68
C CYS A 100 11.69 -1.79 5.19
N GLU A 101 12.20 -0.76 4.53
CA GLU A 101 13.40 -0.06 4.95
C GLU A 101 13.04 1.36 5.39
N ARG A 102 13.66 1.84 6.47
CA ARG A 102 13.54 3.25 6.82
C ARG A 102 14.30 4.07 5.77
N SER A 103 13.59 4.94 5.05
CA SER A 103 14.23 5.95 4.21
C SER A 103 15.10 6.83 5.12
N SER A 104 16.25 7.30 4.63
CA SER A 104 17.22 8.09 5.42
C SER A 104 16.53 9.16 6.27
N SER A 105 17.16 9.58 7.38
CA SER A 105 16.66 10.66 8.25
C SER A 105 16.04 11.79 7.42
N VAL A 106 14.73 11.96 7.54
CA VAL A 106 14.02 13.06 6.89
C VAL A 106 14.71 14.34 7.35
N ASN A 107 15.28 15.10 6.41
CA ASN A 107 15.99 16.32 6.75
C ASN A 107 14.93 17.32 7.23
N ARG A 108 14.75 17.41 8.56
CA ARG A 108 13.74 18.25 9.22
C ARG A 108 14.16 19.72 9.21
N LEU A 109 14.43 20.25 8.02
CA LEU A 109 14.64 21.68 7.80
C LEU A 109 13.32 22.46 7.77
N PHE A 110 12.18 21.74 7.75
CA PHE A 110 10.83 22.31 7.76
C PHE A 110 10.01 21.78 8.94
N PRO A 111 9.17 22.60 9.59
CA PRO A 111 8.35 22.20 10.75
C PRO A 111 7.40 21.03 10.47
N ASP A 112 6.90 20.94 9.24
CA ASP A 112 5.91 19.95 8.80
C ASP A 112 6.57 18.74 8.10
N ALA A 113 7.88 18.57 8.27
CA ALA A 113 8.58 17.43 7.70
C ALA A 113 8.21 16.13 8.45
N PRO A 114 7.95 15.03 7.73
CA PRO A 114 7.59 13.75 8.33
C PRO A 114 8.58 13.29 9.42
N GLU A 115 8.08 12.57 10.42
CA GLU A 115 8.94 12.00 11.47
C GLU A 115 9.77 10.83 10.95
N ARG A 116 9.11 9.95 10.20
CA ARG A 116 9.71 8.74 9.66
C ARG A 116 9.09 8.46 8.31
N MET A 117 9.92 8.07 7.36
CA MET A 117 9.47 7.55 6.08
C MET A 117 10.07 6.18 5.89
N TYR A 118 9.28 5.28 5.32
CA TYR A 118 9.65 3.91 5.07
C TYR A 118 9.32 3.56 3.62
N ILE A 119 10.21 2.82 2.95
CA ILE A 119 10.02 2.38 1.57
C ILE A 119 9.87 0.86 1.57
N TYR A 120 8.88 0.37 0.83
CA TYR A 120 8.68 -1.06 0.63
C TYR A 120 9.49 -1.55 -0.57
N ARG A 121 10.22 -2.65 -0.37
CA ARG A 121 11.03 -3.31 -1.41
C ARG A 121 10.54 -4.72 -1.63
N TYR A 122 10.28 -5.05 -2.89
CA TYR A 122 9.80 -6.35 -3.34
C TYR A 122 10.99 -7.19 -3.78
N ASN A 123 11.21 -8.31 -3.11
CA ASN A 123 12.27 -9.24 -3.45
C ASN A 123 11.67 -10.29 -4.39
N LEU A 124 11.90 -10.12 -5.70
CA LEU A 124 11.61 -11.18 -6.66
C LEU A 124 12.56 -12.33 -6.36
N LEU A 125 12.02 -13.43 -5.82
CA LEU A 125 12.76 -14.68 -5.77
C LEU A 125 12.79 -15.23 -7.19
N LEU A 126 13.98 -15.28 -7.79
CA LEU A 126 14.20 -16.11 -8.97
C LEU A 126 14.10 -17.55 -8.49
N VAL A 127 13.00 -18.22 -8.83
CA VAL A 127 12.87 -19.66 -8.64
C VAL A 127 13.58 -20.28 -9.84
N GLU A 128 14.72 -20.94 -9.57
CA GLU A 128 15.44 -21.77 -10.54
C GLU A 128 14.63 -23.01 -10.95
#